data_AF-A0A8S4SFD1-F1
#
_entry.id   AF-A0A8S4SFD1-F1
#
_cell.length_a   1.000
_cell.length_b   1.000
_cell.length_c   1.000
_cell.angle_alpha   90.00
_cell.angle_beta   90.00
_cell.angle_gamma   90.00
#
_symmetry.space_group_name_H-M   'P 1'
#
loop_
_entity.id
_entity.type
_entity.pdbx_description
1 polymer ?
#
loop_
_entity_poly.entity_id
_entity_poly.type
_entity_poly.pdbx_seq_one_letter_code
_entity_poly.pdbx_strand_id
1 'polypeptide(L)'
;DTYVERNPGEKQNDRNDRAIRKSAEWYASHLSINNVAGQFPQIVLLTDDENNRKLAQERGIVCCTVKDYIENVKGFTGLSDKLSKNVIPESCSRDALYPAHLTPSQIHTGIRNGKLYQGTFHASRDNFMEGTASVSGYEKPVLLQGHIGINRAIDGDIVAIEILPKEEWSQPSDIVLEDKADDPGDFLEDSTLLKTKVDTASDDITPTGKVVGIIKRKWRQYCGILLPSKFRELNGQTSSHAWKVAIDACLELFNL
;
A
#
# COMPACT_ATOMS: atom_id res chain seq x y z
N ASP A 1 0.71 10.07 37.46
CA ASP A 1 -0.78 10.19 37.41
C ASP A 1 -1.43 9.39 36.28
N THR A 2 -0.90 9.42 35.06
CA THR A 2 -1.51 8.72 33.90
C THR A 2 -0.99 7.30 33.63
N TYR A 3 -0.02 6.80 34.39
CA TYR A 3 0.51 5.44 34.23
C TYR A 3 -0.57 4.36 34.42
N VAL A 4 -0.50 3.31 33.60
CA VAL A 4 -1.43 2.18 33.58
C VAL A 4 -0.66 0.86 33.55
N GLU A 5 -0.89 0.04 34.58
CA GLU A 5 -0.40 -1.34 34.67
C GLU A 5 -1.20 -2.27 33.77
N ARG A 6 -0.54 -3.32 33.27
CA ARG A 6 -1.17 -4.32 32.40
C ARG A 6 -2.04 -5.26 33.23
N ASN A 7 -3.29 -5.45 32.80
CA ASN A 7 -4.18 -6.39 33.45
C ASN A 7 -3.85 -7.84 33.05
N PRO A 8 -4.10 -8.83 33.92
CA PRO A 8 -3.92 -10.24 33.57
C PRO A 8 -4.75 -10.63 32.34
N GLY A 9 -4.12 -11.21 31.32
CA GLY A 9 -4.79 -11.66 30.08
C GLY A 9 -5.07 -10.57 29.03
N GLU A 10 -4.74 -9.31 29.31
CA GLU A 10 -4.97 -8.19 28.38
C GLU A 10 -3.94 -8.18 27.23
N LYS A 11 -4.38 -7.87 26.00
CA LYS A 11 -3.47 -7.67 24.86
C LYS A 11 -2.72 -6.35 24.99
N GLN A 12 -1.58 -6.23 24.32
CA GLN A 12 -0.80 -5.00 24.34
C GLN A 12 -1.58 -3.81 23.76
N ASN A 13 -2.42 -4.04 22.74
CA ASN A 13 -3.25 -3.02 22.13
C ASN A 13 -4.28 -2.46 23.14
N ASP A 14 -5.03 -3.34 23.79
CA ASP A 14 -6.06 -2.95 24.77
C ASP A 14 -5.47 -2.11 25.92
N ARG A 15 -4.26 -2.47 26.38
CA ARG A 15 -3.52 -1.71 27.38
C ARG A 15 -3.14 -0.31 26.88
N ASN A 16 -2.71 -0.20 25.62
CA ASN A 16 -2.34 1.08 25.01
C ASN A 16 -3.58 1.98 24.87
N ASP A 17 -4.70 1.42 24.40
CA ASP A 17 -5.97 2.15 24.27
C ASP A 17 -6.48 2.64 25.63
N ARG A 18 -6.31 1.82 26.67
CA ARG A 18 -6.65 2.20 28.05
C ARG A 18 -5.76 3.32 28.58
N ALA A 19 -4.46 3.29 28.26
CA ALA A 19 -3.53 4.35 28.63
C ALA A 19 -3.86 5.69 27.93
N ILE A 20 -4.25 5.65 26.66
CA ILE A 20 -4.68 6.84 25.90
C ILE A 20 -5.97 7.41 26.52
N ARG A 21 -6.97 6.57 26.80
CA ARG A 21 -8.22 7.00 27.46
C ARG A 21 -7.97 7.63 28.82
N LYS A 22 -7.14 7.01 29.68
CA LYS A 22 -6.77 7.58 30.98
C LYS A 22 -6.05 8.92 30.84
N SER A 23 -5.21 9.07 29.82
CA SER A 23 -4.52 10.33 29.54
C SER A 23 -5.49 11.42 29.10
N ALA A 24 -6.45 11.10 28.23
CA ALA A 24 -7.49 12.05 27.79
C ALA A 24 -8.37 12.51 28.97
N GLU A 25 -8.79 11.58 29.82
CA GLU A 25 -9.54 11.86 31.06
C GLU A 25 -8.74 12.76 32.01
N TRP A 26 -7.46 12.45 32.22
CA TRP A 26 -6.58 13.27 33.04
C TRP A 26 -6.43 14.69 32.50
N TYR A 27 -6.18 14.87 31.19
CA TYR A 27 -6.09 16.21 30.59
C TYR A 27 -7.41 16.98 30.70
N ALA A 28 -8.56 16.33 30.49
CA ALA A 28 -9.86 16.97 30.65
C ALA A 28 -10.08 17.46 32.10
N SER A 29 -9.72 16.64 33.09
CA SER A 29 -9.80 17.03 34.51
C SER A 29 -8.79 18.12 34.87
N HIS A 30 -7.55 18.02 34.41
CA HIS A 30 -6.47 18.94 34.78
C HIS A 30 -6.70 20.34 34.22
N LEU A 31 -7.17 20.44 32.97
CA LEU A 31 -7.42 21.71 32.30
C LEU A 31 -8.70 22.41 32.80
N SER A 32 -9.63 21.66 33.41
CA SER A 32 -10.83 22.25 34.02
C SER A 32 -10.56 22.84 35.42
N ILE A 33 -9.55 22.36 36.15
CA ILE A 33 -9.27 22.77 37.53
C ILE A 33 -8.71 24.21 37.63
N ASN A 34 -7.94 24.68 36.63
CA ASN A 34 -7.16 25.93 36.75
C ASN A 34 -7.78 27.16 36.05
N ASN A 35 -9.02 27.09 35.54
CA ASN A 35 -9.58 28.17 34.73
C ASN A 35 -10.62 29.05 35.46
N VAL A 36 -10.27 30.32 35.61
CA VAL A 36 -11.00 31.36 36.35
C VAL A 36 -12.26 31.88 35.61
N ALA A 37 -12.50 31.44 34.37
CA ALA A 37 -13.55 32.01 33.51
C ALA A 37 -14.48 30.98 32.83
N GLY A 38 -14.49 29.71 33.28
CA GLY A 38 -15.35 28.67 32.69
C GLY A 38 -15.05 28.32 31.23
N GLN A 39 -14.04 28.93 30.62
CA GLN A 39 -13.54 28.61 29.29
C GLN A 39 -12.28 27.76 29.45
N PHE A 40 -12.36 26.47 29.11
CA PHE A 40 -11.21 25.58 29.03
C PHE A 40 -11.25 24.84 27.69
N PRO A 41 -10.08 24.47 27.13
CA PRO A 41 -10.04 23.70 25.89
C PRO A 41 -10.66 22.33 26.12
N GLN A 42 -11.59 21.95 25.24
CA GLN A 42 -12.20 20.62 25.25
C GLN A 42 -11.24 19.61 24.63
N ILE A 43 -11.01 18.49 25.31
CA ILE A 43 -10.21 17.38 24.79
C ILE A 43 -11.11 16.47 23.96
N VAL A 44 -10.68 16.17 22.73
CA VAL A 44 -11.37 15.25 21.82
C VAL A 44 -10.42 14.10 21.47
N LEU A 45 -10.87 12.87 21.68
CA LEU A 45 -10.16 11.65 21.29
C LEU A 45 -10.55 11.23 19.88
N LEU A 46 -9.62 11.31 18.93
CA LEU A 46 -9.81 10.81 17.58
C LEU A 46 -9.43 9.33 17.49
N THR A 47 -10.38 8.48 17.10
CA THR A 47 -10.14 7.03 16.96
C THR A 47 -11.06 6.41 15.90
N ASP A 48 -10.46 5.66 14.98
CA ASP A 48 -11.20 4.85 14.01
C ASP A 48 -11.52 3.44 14.53
N ASP A 49 -10.92 3.02 15.66
CA ASP A 49 -11.30 1.79 16.37
C ASP A 49 -12.65 1.96 17.06
N GLU A 50 -13.62 1.14 16.65
CA GLU A 50 -14.98 1.12 17.17
C GLU A 50 -15.07 0.74 18.65
N ASN A 51 -14.28 -0.23 19.09
CA ASN A 51 -14.30 -0.70 20.48
C ASN A 51 -13.70 0.36 21.40
N ASN A 52 -12.59 0.98 20.98
CA ASN A 52 -12.00 2.08 21.74
C ASN A 52 -12.96 3.28 21.83
N ARG A 53 -13.67 3.59 20.73
CA ARG A 53 -14.68 4.66 20.71
C ARG A 53 -15.81 4.39 21.69
N LYS A 54 -16.41 3.19 21.67
CA LYS A 54 -17.50 2.80 22.58
C LYS A 54 -17.08 2.95 24.05
N LEU A 55 -15.92 2.38 24.41
CA LEU A 55 -15.43 2.44 25.78
C LEU A 55 -14.99 3.85 26.21
N ALA A 56 -14.63 4.73 25.27
CA ALA A 56 -14.35 6.14 25.56
C ALA A 56 -15.65 6.91 25.84
N GLN A 57 -16.71 6.67 25.06
CA GLN A 57 -18.03 7.26 25.28
C GLN A 57 -18.63 6.85 26.62
N GLU A 58 -18.51 5.58 27.01
CA GLU A 58 -18.94 5.08 28.33
C GLU A 58 -18.26 5.79 29.50
N ARG A 59 -17.03 6.28 29.29
CA ARG A 59 -16.27 7.05 30.28
C ARG A 59 -16.52 8.56 30.21
N GLY A 60 -17.44 9.01 29.35
CA GLY A 60 -17.72 10.43 29.15
C GLY A 60 -16.63 11.20 28.41
N ILE A 61 -15.71 10.51 27.74
CA ILE A 61 -14.67 11.15 26.91
C ILE A 61 -15.30 11.51 25.56
N VAL A 62 -15.13 12.75 25.14
CA VAL A 62 -15.57 13.21 23.82
C VAL A 62 -14.68 12.56 22.77
N CYS A 63 -15.27 11.78 21.87
CA CYS A 63 -14.53 11.06 20.84
C CYS A 63 -15.30 10.99 19.51
N CYS A 64 -14.57 10.96 18.40
CA CYS A 64 -15.10 10.81 17.06
C CYS A 64 -14.10 10.10 16.14
N THR A 65 -14.54 9.67 14.95
CA THR A 65 -13.62 9.16 13.92
C THR A 65 -12.84 10.31 13.29
N VAL A 66 -11.72 9.98 12.66
CA VAL A 66 -10.95 10.99 11.91
C VAL A 66 -11.80 11.55 10.76
N LYS A 67 -12.60 10.71 10.12
CA LYS A 67 -13.56 11.10 9.07
C LYS A 67 -14.57 12.12 9.58
N ASP A 68 -15.30 11.79 10.65
CA ASP A 68 -16.32 12.67 11.21
C ASP A 68 -15.72 14.00 11.66
N TYR A 69 -14.52 13.97 12.23
CA TYR A 69 -13.83 15.19 12.64
C TYR A 69 -13.53 16.10 11.44
N ILE A 70 -12.94 15.55 10.38
CA ILE A 70 -12.58 16.31 9.16
C ILE A 70 -13.82 16.88 8.46
N GLU A 71 -14.91 16.11 8.37
CA GLU A 71 -16.15 16.57 7.73
C GLU A 71 -16.79 17.76 8.46
N ASN A 72 -16.55 17.90 9.77
CA ASN A 72 -17.09 18.98 10.59
C ASN A 72 -16.13 20.17 10.77
N VAL A 73 -14.88 20.08 10.27
CA VAL A 73 -13.93 21.20 10.30
C VAL A 73 -14.31 22.24 9.25
N LYS A 74 -14.64 23.45 9.71
CA LYS A 74 -14.93 24.59 8.84
C LYS A 74 -13.63 25.30 8.42
N GLY A 75 -13.61 25.84 7.21
CA GLY A 75 -12.50 26.64 6.68
C GLY A 75 -11.49 25.87 5.82
N PHE A 76 -11.65 24.55 5.65
CA PHE A 76 -10.75 23.73 4.83
C PHE A 76 -11.52 22.73 3.97
N THR A 77 -11.95 23.15 2.78
CA THR A 77 -12.83 22.38 1.87
C THR A 77 -12.17 21.21 1.14
N GLY A 78 -10.86 20.97 1.32
CA GLY A 78 -10.11 19.91 0.64
C GLY A 78 -9.43 18.89 1.57
N LEU A 79 -9.77 18.88 2.86
CA LEU A 79 -9.20 17.90 3.81
C LEU A 79 -9.82 16.51 3.65
N SER A 80 -11.09 16.43 3.22
CA SER A 80 -11.77 15.16 2.92
C SER A 80 -11.00 14.33 1.91
N ASP A 81 -10.41 14.98 0.91
CA ASP A 81 -9.73 14.33 -0.21
C ASP A 81 -8.34 13.80 0.19
N LYS A 82 -7.81 14.27 1.34
CA LYS A 82 -6.54 13.81 1.91
C LYS A 82 -6.72 12.61 2.84
N LEU A 83 -7.95 12.21 3.14
CA LEU A 83 -8.22 11.09 4.03
C LEU A 83 -7.95 9.78 3.29
N SER A 84 -7.18 8.88 3.92
CA SER A 84 -6.97 7.53 3.37
C SER A 84 -8.29 6.77 3.34
N LYS A 85 -8.74 6.37 2.14
CA LYS A 85 -9.84 5.43 1.99
C LYS A 85 -9.30 4.03 2.32
N ASN A 86 -9.62 3.51 3.50
CA ASN A 86 -9.39 2.10 3.81
C ASN A 86 -10.42 1.25 3.04
N VAL A 87 -10.25 1.13 1.73
CA VAL A 87 -11.11 0.29 0.89
C VAL A 87 -10.73 -1.16 1.18
N ILE A 88 -11.49 -1.80 2.05
CA ILE A 88 -11.52 -3.27 2.11
C ILE A 88 -12.42 -3.68 0.95
N PRO A 89 -11.92 -4.35 -0.10
CA PRO A 89 -12.77 -4.78 -1.19
C PRO A 89 -13.86 -5.72 -0.64
N GLU A 90 -15.12 -5.32 -0.77
CA GLU A 90 -16.30 -6.06 -0.25
C GLU A 90 -16.49 -7.42 -0.93
N SER A 91 -15.83 -7.63 -2.06
CA SER A 91 -15.72 -8.92 -2.73
C SER A 91 -14.31 -9.08 -3.26
N CYS A 92 -13.63 -10.15 -2.84
CA CYS A 92 -12.54 -10.71 -3.66
C CYS A 92 -13.18 -11.17 -4.97
N SER A 93 -13.14 -10.31 -5.99
CA SER A 93 -13.41 -10.69 -7.37
C SER A 93 -12.65 -11.99 -7.67
N ARG A 94 -13.28 -12.89 -8.42
CA ARG A 94 -12.91 -14.32 -8.52
C ARG A 94 -11.52 -14.59 -9.11
N ASP A 95 -10.82 -13.57 -9.62
CA ASP A 95 -9.44 -13.67 -10.08
C ASP A 95 -8.64 -12.48 -9.55
N ALA A 96 -7.94 -12.65 -8.42
CA ALA A 96 -7.04 -11.62 -7.92
C ALA A 96 -5.88 -11.44 -8.92
N LEU A 97 -5.82 -10.27 -9.57
CA LEU A 97 -4.80 -9.91 -10.57
C LEU A 97 -3.36 -10.17 -10.08
N TYR A 98 -3.15 -10.04 -8.77
CA TYR A 98 -1.86 -10.21 -8.13
C TYR A 98 -1.89 -11.29 -7.05
N PRO A 99 -0.90 -12.20 -7.01
CA PRO A 99 -0.83 -13.19 -5.95
C PRO A 99 -0.64 -12.56 -4.57
N ALA A 100 -1.16 -13.24 -3.55
CA ALA A 100 -0.98 -12.84 -2.16
C ALA A 100 0.50 -12.87 -1.77
N HIS A 101 0.95 -11.89 -0.99
CA HIS A 101 2.31 -11.88 -0.45
C HIS A 101 2.46 -12.91 0.68
N LEU A 102 3.65 -13.51 0.77
CA LEU A 102 4.00 -14.37 1.89
C LEU A 102 4.05 -13.58 3.19
N THR A 103 3.80 -14.26 4.31
CA THR A 103 3.92 -13.61 5.63
C THR A 103 5.39 -13.26 5.93
N PRO A 104 5.66 -12.23 6.76
CA PRO A 104 7.03 -11.87 7.12
C PRO A 104 7.85 -13.04 7.69
N SER A 105 7.21 -13.90 8.48
CA SER A 105 7.82 -15.11 9.05
C SER A 105 8.25 -16.13 7.98
N GLN A 106 7.41 -16.33 6.96
CA GLN A 106 7.73 -17.22 5.83
C GLN A 106 8.85 -16.62 4.97
N ILE A 107 8.84 -15.31 4.73
CA ILE A 107 9.89 -14.61 3.99
C ILE A 107 11.24 -14.77 4.68
N HIS A 108 11.32 -14.45 5.98
CA HIS A 108 12.57 -14.57 6.73
C HIS A 108 13.09 -16.01 6.80
N THR A 109 12.19 -16.99 6.91
CA THR A 109 12.56 -18.40 6.89
C THR A 109 13.06 -18.83 5.52
N GLY A 110 12.40 -18.38 4.44
CA GLY A 110 12.83 -18.63 3.07
C GLY A 110 14.20 -18.03 2.75
N ILE A 111 14.49 -16.83 3.26
CA ILE A 111 15.80 -16.17 3.10
C ILE A 111 16.90 -16.93 3.86
N ARG A 112 16.64 -17.33 5.12
CA ARG A 112 17.62 -18.13 5.90
C ARG A 112 17.90 -19.50 5.27
N ASN A 113 16.90 -20.11 4.65
CA ASN A 113 17.03 -21.39 3.98
C ASN A 113 17.65 -21.27 2.56
N GLY A 114 17.94 -20.05 2.08
CA GLY A 114 18.47 -19.82 0.74
C GLY A 114 17.48 -20.08 -0.40
N LYS A 115 16.18 -20.24 -0.08
CA LYS A 115 15.13 -20.41 -1.10
C LYS A 115 14.68 -19.07 -1.68
N LEU A 116 14.63 -18.05 -0.84
CA LEU A 116 14.24 -16.69 -1.23
C LEU A 116 15.44 -15.76 -1.13
N TYR A 117 15.44 -14.74 -1.96
CA TYR A 117 16.51 -13.76 -2.01
C TYR A 117 15.95 -12.37 -1.75
N GLN A 118 16.68 -11.59 -0.97
CA GLN A 118 16.36 -10.19 -0.74
C GLN A 118 17.08 -9.33 -1.77
N GLY A 119 16.37 -8.39 -2.37
CA GLY A 119 16.93 -7.45 -3.33
C GLY A 119 16.18 -6.12 -3.37
N THR A 120 16.79 -5.15 -4.06
CA THR A 120 16.14 -3.86 -4.36
C THR A 120 15.50 -3.95 -5.74
N PHE A 121 14.21 -3.64 -5.83
CA PHE A 121 13.48 -3.58 -7.09
C PHE A 121 13.78 -2.28 -7.84
N HIS A 122 14.00 -2.37 -9.14
CA HIS A 122 14.22 -1.28 -10.07
C HIS A 122 13.26 -1.44 -11.24
N ALA A 123 12.27 -0.57 -11.34
CA ALA A 123 11.33 -0.60 -12.47
C ALA A 123 12.03 -0.12 -13.74
N SER A 124 11.73 -0.75 -14.89
CA SER A 124 12.21 -0.23 -16.17
C SER A 124 11.49 1.08 -16.50
N ARG A 125 12.20 2.00 -17.15
CA ARG A 125 11.62 3.26 -17.66
C ARG A 125 10.94 3.08 -19.00
N ASP A 126 11.36 2.06 -19.75
CA ASP A 126 10.94 1.81 -21.11
C ASP A 126 9.79 0.79 -21.18
N ASN A 127 9.60 -0.01 -20.11
CA ASN A 127 8.58 -1.04 -20.04
C ASN A 127 8.03 -1.17 -18.60
N PHE A 128 6.78 -0.77 -18.38
CA PHE A 128 6.12 -0.84 -17.07
C PHE A 128 5.84 -2.28 -16.62
N MET A 129 5.79 -3.24 -17.55
CA MET A 129 5.62 -4.67 -17.25
C MET A 129 6.96 -5.37 -17.00
N GLU A 130 8.08 -4.64 -16.96
CA GLU A 130 9.39 -5.19 -16.67
C GLU A 130 10.12 -4.41 -15.58
N GLY A 131 10.82 -5.16 -14.74
CA GLY A 131 11.71 -4.61 -13.75
C GLY A 131 12.91 -5.51 -13.55
N THR A 132 13.93 -4.97 -12.91
CA THR A 132 15.12 -5.71 -12.51
C THR A 132 15.27 -5.65 -11.01
N ALA A 133 15.90 -6.64 -10.42
CA ALA A 133 16.21 -6.64 -9.00
C ALA A 133 17.68 -6.93 -8.76
N SER A 134 18.31 -6.04 -7.99
CA SER A 134 19.68 -6.24 -7.53
C SER A 134 19.66 -7.11 -6.28
N VAL A 135 20.16 -8.33 -6.43
CA VAL A 135 20.22 -9.35 -5.38
C VAL A 135 21.67 -9.57 -4.96
N SER A 136 21.93 -9.67 -3.65
CA SER A 136 23.26 -10.01 -3.16
C SER A 136 23.62 -11.45 -3.52
N GLY A 137 24.73 -11.65 -4.23
CA GLY A 137 25.20 -12.96 -4.67
C GLY A 137 25.02 -13.25 -6.17
N TYR A 138 24.36 -12.36 -6.91
CA TYR A 138 24.28 -12.39 -8.36
C TYR A 138 24.99 -11.18 -8.95
N GLU A 139 25.86 -11.39 -9.94
CA GLU A 139 26.56 -10.30 -10.65
C GLU A 139 25.62 -9.58 -11.61
N LYS A 140 24.79 -10.34 -12.35
CA LYS A 140 23.74 -9.82 -13.22
C LYS A 140 22.45 -9.61 -12.39
N PRO A 141 21.69 -8.52 -12.63
CA PRO A 141 20.42 -8.32 -11.96
C PRO A 141 19.39 -9.37 -12.39
N VAL A 142 18.45 -9.66 -11.50
CA VAL A 142 17.37 -10.63 -11.75
C VAL A 142 16.23 -9.93 -12.49
N LEU A 143 15.81 -10.48 -13.63
CA LEU A 143 14.71 -9.96 -14.43
C LEU A 143 13.36 -10.37 -13.82
N LEU A 144 12.43 -9.43 -13.74
CA LEU A 144 11.07 -9.60 -13.22
C LEU A 144 10.10 -9.12 -14.29
N GLN A 145 9.28 -10.02 -14.83
CA GLN A 145 8.38 -9.72 -15.96
C GLN A 145 6.92 -9.95 -15.61
N GLY A 146 6.06 -9.06 -16.13
CA GLY A 146 4.62 -9.05 -15.98
C GLY A 146 4.13 -8.71 -14.57
N HIS A 147 2.81 -8.55 -14.43
CA HIS A 147 2.14 -8.26 -13.16
C HIS A 147 2.47 -9.28 -12.07
N ILE A 148 2.57 -10.56 -12.42
CA ILE A 148 2.88 -11.64 -11.48
C ILE A 148 4.36 -11.58 -11.03
N GLY A 149 5.29 -11.25 -11.94
CA GLY A 149 6.71 -11.15 -11.63
C GLY A 149 7.02 -9.95 -10.74
N ILE A 150 6.43 -8.79 -11.03
CA ILE A 150 6.62 -7.54 -10.28
C ILE A 150 5.82 -7.54 -8.97
N ASN A 151 4.60 -8.11 -8.97
CA ASN A 151 3.73 -8.30 -7.82
C ASN A 151 3.58 -7.07 -6.90
N ARG A 152 3.00 -5.99 -7.45
CA ARG A 152 2.74 -4.73 -6.73
C ARG A 152 3.99 -4.04 -6.16
N ALA A 153 5.19 -4.40 -6.62
CA ALA A 153 6.43 -3.73 -6.23
C ALA A 153 6.54 -2.36 -6.90
N ILE A 154 7.18 -1.42 -6.20
CA ILE A 154 7.43 -0.06 -6.68
C ILE A 154 8.93 0.17 -6.73
N ASP A 155 9.40 1.00 -7.67
CA ASP A 155 10.82 1.36 -7.78
C ASP A 155 11.46 1.72 -6.42
N GLY A 156 12.56 1.04 -6.11
CA GLY A 156 13.31 1.17 -4.87
C GLY A 156 12.76 0.41 -3.68
N ASP A 157 11.67 -0.37 -3.81
CA ASP A 157 11.20 -1.29 -2.77
C ASP A 157 12.26 -2.36 -2.47
N ILE A 158 12.34 -2.77 -1.20
CA ILE A 158 13.10 -3.96 -0.81
C ILE A 158 12.15 -5.15 -0.88
N VAL A 159 12.43 -6.06 -1.79
CA VAL A 159 11.56 -7.19 -2.14
C VAL A 159 12.20 -8.53 -1.79
N ALA A 160 11.34 -9.51 -1.51
CA ALA A 160 11.70 -10.92 -1.43
C ALA A 160 11.35 -11.59 -2.77
N ILE A 161 12.33 -12.26 -3.37
CA ILE A 161 12.25 -12.81 -4.72
C ILE A 161 12.47 -14.31 -4.65
N GLU A 162 11.64 -15.06 -5.38
CA GLU A 162 11.88 -16.45 -5.72
C GLU A 162 12.46 -16.50 -7.14
N ILE A 163 13.68 -17.02 -7.28
CA ILE A 163 14.34 -17.16 -8.58
C ILE A 163 13.79 -18.43 -9.25
N LEU A 164 13.42 -18.32 -10.53
CA LEU A 164 12.87 -19.42 -11.30
C LEU A 164 13.98 -20.40 -11.73
N PRO A 165 13.62 -21.65 -12.07
CA PRO A 165 14.56 -22.61 -12.66
C PRO A 165 15.23 -22.06 -13.92
N LYS A 166 16.44 -22.54 -14.24
CA LYS A 166 17.23 -22.03 -15.37
C LYS A 166 16.53 -22.18 -16.72
N GLU A 167 15.62 -23.13 -16.81
CA GLU A 167 14.80 -23.43 -17.98
C GLU A 167 13.76 -22.32 -18.26
N GLU A 168 13.40 -21.54 -17.24
CA GLU A 168 12.45 -20.41 -17.33
C GLU A 168 13.16 -19.05 -17.33
N TRP A 169 14.49 -19.04 -17.45
CA TRP A 169 15.24 -17.79 -17.58
C TRP A 169 14.99 -17.17 -18.95
N SER A 170 14.85 -15.85 -18.94
CA SER A 170 14.46 -15.06 -20.09
C SER A 170 15.43 -13.90 -20.32
N GLN A 171 15.35 -13.35 -21.53
CA GLN A 171 16.05 -12.14 -21.91
C GLN A 171 15.12 -10.93 -21.69
N PRO A 172 15.66 -9.75 -21.32
CA PRO A 172 14.88 -8.51 -21.31
C PRO A 172 14.23 -8.26 -22.68
N SER A 173 13.01 -7.74 -22.70
CA SER A 173 12.33 -7.44 -23.95
C SER A 173 12.86 -6.14 -24.57
N ASP A 174 13.07 -6.11 -25.89
CA ASP A 174 13.42 -4.88 -26.64
C ASP A 174 12.19 -3.99 -26.92
N ILE A 175 11.05 -4.29 -26.29
CA ILE A 175 9.78 -3.62 -26.56
C ILE A 175 9.64 -2.43 -25.62
N VAL A 176 9.59 -1.23 -26.20
CA VAL A 176 9.20 -0.02 -25.48
C VAL A 176 7.68 -0.01 -25.37
N LEU A 177 7.17 -0.32 -24.17
CA LEU A 177 5.75 -0.21 -23.85
C LEU A 177 5.53 1.12 -23.16
N GLU A 178 5.01 2.10 -23.91
CA GLU A 178 4.43 3.29 -23.31
C GLU A 178 3.10 2.92 -22.67
N ASP A 179 2.88 3.36 -21.43
CA ASP A 179 1.59 3.29 -20.73
C ASP A 179 0.60 4.21 -21.45
N LYS A 180 0.09 3.74 -22.59
CA LYS A 180 -0.95 4.44 -23.33
C LYS A 180 -2.21 4.37 -22.47
N ALA A 181 -2.82 5.52 -22.22
CA ALA A 181 -4.03 5.68 -21.41
C ALA A 181 -5.28 4.88 -21.86
N ASP A 182 -5.14 4.03 -22.88
CA ASP A 182 -6.10 3.01 -23.30
C ASP A 182 -5.88 1.74 -22.48
N ASP A 183 -6.25 1.81 -21.21
CA ASP A 183 -6.42 0.66 -20.34
C ASP A 183 -7.83 0.07 -20.58
N PRO A 184 -7.97 -1.12 -21.19
CA PRO A 184 -9.27 -1.76 -21.41
C PRO A 184 -9.82 -2.38 -20.12
N GLY A 185 -9.79 -1.65 -19.00
CA GLY A 185 -10.31 -2.10 -17.70
C GLY A 185 -9.57 -3.31 -17.11
N ASP A 186 -10.17 -3.94 -16.09
CA ASP A 186 -9.64 -5.09 -15.32
C ASP A 186 -9.46 -6.40 -16.15
N PHE A 187 -9.29 -6.33 -17.46
CA PHE A 187 -8.97 -7.49 -18.28
C PHE A 187 -7.46 -7.61 -18.42
N LEU A 188 -6.93 -8.74 -17.95
CA LEU A 188 -5.58 -9.20 -18.29
C LEU A 188 -5.47 -9.27 -19.82
N GLU A 189 -4.92 -8.25 -20.47
CA GLU A 189 -4.29 -8.44 -21.78
C GLU A 189 -3.02 -9.25 -21.57
N ASP A 190 -3.30 -10.55 -21.47
CA ASP A 190 -2.51 -11.69 -21.89
C ASP A 190 -0.99 -11.53 -21.78
N SER A 191 -0.45 -12.16 -20.72
CA SER A 191 0.97 -12.50 -20.50
C SER A 191 1.68 -13.22 -21.68
N THR A 192 1.00 -13.37 -22.81
CA THR A 192 1.44 -13.95 -24.07
C THR A 192 2.21 -12.95 -24.93
N LEU A 193 2.00 -11.63 -24.78
CA LEU A 193 2.69 -10.61 -25.58
C LEU A 193 4.17 -10.40 -25.20
N LEU A 194 4.57 -10.72 -23.96
CA LEU A 194 5.95 -10.56 -23.47
C LEU A 194 6.80 -11.83 -23.59
N LYS A 195 6.20 -12.98 -23.90
CA LYS A 195 6.92 -14.25 -24.07
C LYS A 195 7.37 -14.40 -25.52
N THR A 196 8.33 -13.58 -25.94
CA THR A 196 9.15 -13.93 -27.09
C THR A 196 9.89 -15.21 -26.71
N LYS A 197 9.51 -16.36 -27.28
CA LYS A 197 10.28 -17.60 -27.10
C LYS A 197 11.68 -17.36 -27.67
N VAL A 198 12.66 -17.15 -26.80
CA VAL A 198 14.05 -16.98 -27.21
C VAL A 198 14.67 -18.36 -27.41
N ASP A 199 15.34 -18.54 -28.55
CA ASP A 199 16.20 -19.69 -28.81
C ASP A 199 17.27 -19.79 -27.71
N THR A 200 17.47 -20.99 -27.16
CA THR A 200 18.31 -21.34 -26.00
C THR A 200 19.82 -21.01 -26.09
N ALA A 201 20.25 -20.13 -27.00
CA ALA A 201 21.65 -19.97 -27.40
C ALA A 201 22.13 -18.50 -27.54
N SER A 202 21.58 -17.55 -26.76
CA SER A 202 22.15 -16.19 -26.65
C SER A 202 22.84 -15.97 -25.29
N ASP A 203 23.96 -15.23 -25.29
CA ASP A 203 24.75 -14.85 -24.10
C ASP A 203 24.00 -13.86 -23.15
N ASP A 204 22.78 -13.49 -23.54
CA ASP A 204 21.93 -12.48 -22.93
C ASP A 204 20.83 -13.05 -22.02
N ILE A 205 20.79 -14.37 -21.81
CA ILE A 205 19.86 -14.98 -20.86
C ILE A 205 20.20 -14.49 -19.44
N THR A 206 19.23 -13.84 -18.80
CA THR A 206 19.34 -13.31 -17.45
C THR A 206 18.55 -14.16 -16.46
N PRO A 207 18.96 -14.24 -15.18
CA PRO A 207 18.18 -14.96 -14.19
C PRO A 207 16.82 -14.30 -14.03
N THR A 208 15.74 -15.06 -14.20
CA THR A 208 14.37 -14.56 -14.06
C THR A 208 13.78 -14.97 -12.71
N GLY A 209 12.99 -14.09 -12.11
CA GLY A 209 12.37 -14.33 -10.81
C GLY A 209 10.96 -13.80 -10.72
N LYS A 210 10.36 -13.98 -9.54
CA LYS A 210 9.08 -13.37 -9.16
C LYS A 210 9.13 -12.84 -7.74
N VAL A 211 8.49 -11.70 -7.52
CA VAL A 211 8.35 -11.10 -6.19
C VAL A 211 7.29 -11.86 -5.41
N VAL A 212 7.68 -12.42 -4.26
CA VAL A 212 6.79 -13.18 -3.36
C VAL A 212 6.36 -12.37 -2.14
N GLY A 213 6.97 -11.21 -1.91
CA GLY A 213 6.60 -10.30 -0.84
C GLY A 213 7.48 -9.06 -0.80
N ILE A 214 7.02 -8.05 -0.06
CA ILE A 214 7.70 -6.76 0.02
C ILE A 214 8.11 -6.55 1.48
N ILE A 215 9.43 -6.51 1.71
CA ILE A 215 10.03 -6.41 3.04
C ILE A 215 9.98 -4.96 3.52
N LYS A 216 10.27 -4.01 2.62
CA LYS A 216 10.22 -2.59 2.93
C LYS A 216 9.71 -1.79 1.74
N ARG A 217 8.61 -1.08 1.95
CA ARG A 217 8.06 -0.11 0.99
C ARG A 217 8.89 1.18 0.98
N LYS A 218 9.11 1.75 -0.19
CA LYS A 218 9.78 3.05 -0.40
C LYS A 218 8.81 4.08 -0.99
N TRP A 219 7.60 4.15 -0.44
CA TRP A 219 6.60 5.13 -0.85
C TRP A 219 7.08 6.55 -0.57
N ARG A 220 6.88 7.44 -1.55
CA ARG A 220 7.15 8.88 -1.45
C ARG A 220 5.92 9.66 -1.88
N GLN A 221 5.93 10.97 -1.65
CA GLN A 221 4.94 11.84 -2.27
C GLN A 221 5.27 11.92 -3.77
N TYR A 222 4.32 11.51 -4.59
CA TYR A 222 4.46 11.54 -6.04
C TYR A 222 3.71 12.76 -6.59
N CYS A 223 4.34 13.44 -7.54
CA CYS A 223 3.69 14.46 -8.35
C CYS A 223 3.07 13.79 -9.57
N GLY A 224 1.91 14.28 -10.00
CA GLY A 224 1.35 13.90 -11.28
C GLY A 224 0.23 14.84 -11.71
N ILE A 225 -0.33 14.56 -12.88
CA ILE A 225 -1.42 15.33 -13.50
C ILE A 225 -2.70 14.49 -13.52
N LEU A 226 -3.85 15.15 -13.40
CA LEU A 226 -5.14 14.49 -13.54
C LEU A 226 -5.47 14.36 -15.03
N LEU A 227 -5.62 13.13 -15.51
CA LEU A 227 -6.09 12.87 -16.87
C LEU A 227 -7.62 12.74 -16.90
N PRO A 228 -8.30 13.27 -17.94
CA PRO A 228 -9.73 13.08 -18.12
C PRO A 228 -10.08 11.59 -18.25
N SER A 229 -11.06 11.12 -17.47
CA SER A 229 -11.58 9.77 -17.63
C SER A 229 -12.33 9.65 -18.96
N LYS A 230 -12.13 8.54 -19.67
CA LYS A 230 -12.89 8.20 -20.88
C LYS A 230 -14.24 7.52 -20.58
N PHE A 231 -14.53 7.23 -19.30
CA PHE A 231 -15.83 6.67 -18.91
C PHE A 231 -16.93 7.71 -19.15
N ARG A 232 -17.74 7.47 -20.18
CA ARG A 232 -18.89 8.30 -20.52
C ARG A 232 -19.98 8.04 -19.48
N GLU A 233 -20.42 9.07 -18.78
CA GLU A 233 -21.53 9.04 -17.82
C GLU A 233 -22.78 8.47 -18.49
N LEU A 234 -23.07 7.20 -18.23
CA LEU A 234 -24.38 6.61 -18.50
C LEU A 234 -25.14 6.62 -17.17
N ASN A 235 -26.13 7.52 -17.10
CA ASN A 235 -27.14 7.64 -16.03
C ASN A 235 -26.71 8.36 -14.75
N GLY A 236 -26.62 9.71 -14.78
CA GLY A 236 -27.10 10.65 -13.73
C GLY A 236 -26.76 10.39 -12.24
N GLN A 237 -25.92 9.43 -11.93
CA GLN A 237 -25.39 9.09 -10.63
C GLN A 237 -23.94 9.53 -10.68
N THR A 238 -23.55 10.38 -9.74
CA THR A 238 -22.18 10.85 -9.56
C THR A 238 -21.29 9.64 -9.24
N SER A 239 -20.83 8.98 -10.29
CA SER A 239 -19.88 7.88 -10.25
C SER A 239 -18.55 8.43 -9.77
N SER A 240 -17.98 7.76 -8.76
CA SER A 240 -16.61 7.91 -8.30
C SER A 240 -15.67 8.11 -9.47
N HIS A 241 -15.05 9.28 -9.50
CA HIS A 241 -14.14 9.70 -10.54
C HIS A 241 -12.87 8.84 -10.48
N ALA A 242 -12.64 7.97 -11.45
CA ALA A 242 -11.33 7.36 -11.64
C ALA A 242 -10.38 8.43 -12.20
N TRP A 243 -9.71 9.16 -11.33
CA TRP A 243 -8.68 10.11 -11.72
C TRP A 243 -7.35 9.40 -11.83
N LYS A 244 -6.75 9.43 -13.01
CA LYS A 244 -5.46 8.81 -13.30
C LYS A 244 -4.34 9.82 -13.02
N VAL A 245 -3.41 9.47 -12.12
CA VAL A 245 -2.19 10.24 -11.85
C VAL A 245 -1.07 9.64 -12.70
N ALA A 246 -0.60 10.36 -13.72
CA ALA A 246 0.64 10.00 -14.41
C ALA A 246 1.80 10.28 -13.46
N ILE A 247 2.31 9.23 -12.84
CA ILE A 247 3.54 9.25 -12.06
C ILE A 247 4.62 8.67 -12.97
N ASP A 248 5.86 9.19 -12.87
CA ASP A 248 7.12 8.58 -13.31
C ASP A 248 6.94 7.20 -13.97
N ALA A 249 7.36 7.01 -15.24
CA ALA A 249 7.03 5.85 -16.11
C ALA A 249 7.20 4.44 -15.49
N CYS A 250 7.90 4.38 -14.36
CA CYS A 250 8.09 3.26 -13.45
C CYS A 250 6.90 2.93 -12.51
N LEU A 251 5.77 3.62 -12.56
CA LEU A 251 4.65 3.48 -11.62
C LEU A 251 3.31 3.30 -12.33
N GLU A 252 2.57 2.25 -11.93
CA GLU A 252 1.19 2.03 -12.40
C GLU A 252 0.26 3.17 -11.95
N LEU A 253 -0.77 3.42 -12.79
CA LEU A 253 -1.79 4.42 -12.55
C LEU A 253 -2.59 4.14 -11.26
N PHE A 254 -2.72 5.15 -10.41
CA PHE A 254 -3.60 5.08 -9.24
C PHE A 254 -5.01 5.55 -9.62
N ASN A 255 -6.02 4.81 -9.18
CA ASN A 255 -7.42 5.28 -9.14
C ASN A 255 -7.64 6.04 -7.81
N LEU A 256 -8.06 7.31 -7.89
CA LEU A 256 -8.37 8.17 -6.73
C LEU A 256 -9.84 8.11 -6.29
#